data_AF-R0HCH9-F1
#
_entry.id   AF-R0HCH9-F1
#
_cell.length_a   1.000
_cell.length_b   1.000
_cell.length_c   1.000
_cell.angle_alpha   90.00
_cell.angle_beta   90.00
_cell.angle_gamma   90.00
#
_symmetry.space_group_name_H-M   'P 1'
#
loop_
_entity.id
_entity.type
_entity.pdbx_description
1 polymer ?
#
loop_
_entity_poly.entity_id
_entity_poly.type
_entity_poly.pdbx_seq_one_letter_code
_entity_poly.pdbx_strand_id
1 'polypeptide(L)'
;MYLNPPSQSEVFSFFHRHPKSTTLLRMQSLCVPSPLHFPATALRRCRTPTSAVRLVRAERREENDPLIQSALDSASLRLRETNRTAPLVIDPYAACFLPPYAKKELDIHEQQHYCLATKFIDDKLLEIAKRIDGLKQVVLFTDGMDTRPYRLNWPTSTMIFDVSPEKVFEIASDKLQGVGARIPKGCLFFHIPVEPGNIEQHLRSKGFSGNRPSIWALQGLPLESQSGFEAILSAISSLAMNECYLIGEFPTNITLQVTFIS
;
A
#
# COMPACT_ATOMS: atom_id res chain seq x y z
N MET A 1 17.99 47.60 -25.52
CA MET A 1 18.71 48.06 -24.32
C MET A 1 18.14 47.32 -23.13
N TYR A 2 18.98 46.48 -22.51
CA TYR A 2 18.70 45.73 -21.30
C TYR A 2 18.62 46.68 -20.10
N LEU A 3 17.63 46.49 -19.21
CA LEU A 3 17.79 46.84 -17.79
C LEU A 3 17.12 45.75 -16.94
N ASN A 4 17.98 45.06 -16.18
CA ASN A 4 17.64 44.10 -15.13
C ASN A 4 17.00 44.79 -13.90
N PRO A 5 16.30 44.04 -13.03
CA PRO A 5 15.65 44.56 -11.82
C PRO A 5 16.64 44.74 -10.66
N PRO A 6 16.30 45.52 -9.61
CA PRO A 6 17.11 45.61 -8.41
C PRO A 6 16.89 44.40 -7.49
N SER A 7 17.93 44.12 -6.71
CA SER A 7 18.05 43.06 -5.70
C SER A 7 18.11 43.67 -4.30
N GLN A 8 18.06 42.79 -3.29
CA GLN A 8 18.40 42.98 -1.86
C GLN A 8 17.26 43.52 -0.98
N SER A 9 16.62 42.66 -0.18
CA SER A 9 17.01 42.17 1.16
C SER A 9 16.74 43.20 2.25
N GLU A 10 15.62 43.04 2.96
CA GLU A 10 15.46 43.58 4.30
C GLU A 10 14.86 42.52 5.21
N VAL A 11 15.70 42.11 6.16
CA VAL A 11 15.38 41.39 7.37
C VAL A 11 14.60 42.36 8.26
N PHE A 12 13.34 42.06 8.55
CA PHE A 12 12.66 42.62 9.72
C PHE A 12 12.11 41.51 10.60
N SER A 13 12.79 41.35 11.72
CA SER A 13 12.33 40.67 12.90
C SER A 13 11.28 41.54 13.58
N PHE A 14 10.13 40.97 13.94
CA PHE A 14 9.30 41.54 15.00
C PHE A 14 8.70 40.41 15.84
N PHE A 15 9.30 40.24 17.02
CA PHE A 15 8.70 39.60 18.19
C PHE A 15 7.32 40.19 18.45
N HIS A 16 6.32 39.39 18.81
CA HIS A 16 5.29 39.79 19.79
C HIS A 16 4.69 38.56 20.51
N ARG A 17 5.17 38.38 21.75
CA ARG A 17 4.45 38.05 22.99
C ARG A 17 3.40 36.93 23.00
N HIS A 18 3.78 35.82 23.64
CA HIS A 18 2.91 34.99 24.47
C HIS A 18 2.27 35.79 25.63
N PRO A 19 1.11 35.33 26.11
CA PRO A 19 0.90 35.19 27.55
C PRO A 19 0.69 33.71 27.93
N LYS A 20 1.45 33.32 28.94
CA LYS A 20 1.30 32.07 29.71
C LYS A 20 0.00 32.13 30.50
N SER A 21 -0.76 31.04 30.53
CA SER A 21 -1.70 30.78 31.62
C SER A 21 -1.41 29.40 32.20
N THR A 22 -0.86 29.43 33.41
CA THR A 22 -0.53 28.30 34.25
C THR A 22 -1.64 28.16 35.28
N THR A 23 -2.45 27.12 35.18
CA THR A 23 -3.35 26.73 36.27
C THR A 23 -2.85 25.40 36.82
N LEU A 24 -2.35 25.44 38.04
CA LEU A 24 -1.83 24.32 38.82
C LEU A 24 -2.83 24.01 39.94
N LEU A 25 -2.93 22.72 40.26
CA LEU A 25 -3.48 22.09 41.47
C LEU A 25 -5.01 22.05 41.67
N ARG A 26 -5.54 20.82 41.66
CA ARG A 26 -6.02 20.20 42.91
C ARG A 26 -5.98 18.67 42.81
N MET A 27 -4.97 18.04 43.40
CA MET A 27 -5.04 16.64 43.81
C MET A 27 -6.00 16.56 44.99
N GLN A 28 -7.09 15.81 44.86
CA GLN A 28 -7.87 15.36 46.01
C GLN A 28 -7.60 13.87 46.21
N SER A 29 -7.33 13.57 47.46
CA SER A 29 -6.88 12.30 48.01
C SER A 29 -8.06 11.58 48.65
N LEU A 30 -7.99 10.25 48.62
CA LEU A 30 -8.62 9.26 49.52
C LEU A 30 -10.11 8.94 49.36
N CYS A 31 -10.36 7.73 48.84
CA CYS A 31 -11.10 6.70 49.57
C CYS A 31 -10.61 5.32 49.12
N VAL A 32 -9.97 4.58 50.03
CA VAL A 32 -9.58 3.17 49.88
C VAL A 32 -10.71 2.32 50.48
N PRO A 33 -11.35 1.40 49.73
CA PRO A 33 -12.17 0.37 50.35
C PRO A 33 -11.29 -0.77 50.90
N SER A 34 -11.65 -1.25 52.08
CA SER A 34 -11.02 -2.36 52.81
C SER A 34 -10.98 -3.67 52.00
N PRO A 35 -10.04 -4.60 52.30
CA PRO A 35 -9.76 -5.75 51.45
C PRO A 35 -10.86 -6.81 51.53
N LEU A 36 -11.36 -7.21 50.36
CA LEU A 36 -12.16 -8.42 50.22
C LEU A 36 -11.24 -9.65 50.38
N HIS A 37 -11.62 -10.49 51.34
CA HIS A 37 -10.98 -11.75 51.67
C HIS A 37 -11.16 -12.75 50.51
N PHE A 38 -10.07 -13.14 49.84
CA PHE A 38 -10.08 -14.24 48.88
C PHE A 38 -9.71 -15.56 49.59
N PRO A 39 -10.48 -16.64 49.43
CA PRO A 39 -10.06 -17.95 49.91
C PRO A 39 -9.00 -18.52 48.94
N ALA A 40 -7.86 -18.91 49.50
CA ALA A 40 -6.88 -19.73 48.81
C ALA A 40 -7.40 -21.17 48.70
N THR A 41 -7.74 -21.63 47.49
CA THR A 41 -7.35 -22.94 46.91
C THR A 41 -8.23 -23.29 45.71
N ALA A 42 -7.62 -23.32 44.53
CA ALA A 42 -7.80 -24.36 43.53
C ALA A 42 -6.72 -24.16 42.46
N LEU A 43 -5.66 -24.97 42.52
CA LEU A 43 -4.73 -25.12 41.41
C LEU A 43 -5.51 -25.61 40.19
N ARG A 44 -5.99 -24.67 39.37
CA ARG A 44 -6.55 -24.98 38.06
C ARG A 44 -5.39 -25.37 37.18
N ARG A 45 -5.24 -26.68 36.99
CA ARG A 45 -4.33 -27.31 36.03
C ARG A 45 -4.44 -26.53 34.71
N CYS A 46 -3.41 -25.74 34.37
CA CYS A 46 -3.29 -25.13 33.06
C CYS A 46 -3.33 -26.27 32.04
N ARG A 47 -4.42 -26.37 31.29
CA ARG A 47 -4.42 -27.16 30.05
C ARG A 47 -3.38 -26.50 29.14
N THR A 48 -2.38 -27.28 28.76
CA THR A 48 -1.39 -26.91 27.76
C THR A 48 -2.07 -26.52 26.44
N PRO A 49 -1.49 -25.58 25.68
CA PRO A 49 -2.22 -24.78 24.73
C PRO A 49 -2.37 -25.50 23.39
N THR A 50 -3.58 -25.90 23.04
CA THR A 50 -3.92 -26.32 21.67
C THR A 50 -3.99 -25.11 20.72
N SER A 51 -4.12 -23.88 21.24
CA SER A 51 -4.18 -22.63 20.47
C SER A 51 -2.82 -22.18 19.94
N ALA A 52 -1.76 -22.25 20.74
CA ALA A 52 -0.41 -21.85 20.34
C ALA A 52 0.13 -22.74 19.20
N VAL A 53 -0.12 -24.06 19.26
CA VAL A 53 0.30 -24.99 18.20
C VAL A 53 -0.45 -24.76 16.88
N ARG A 54 -1.71 -24.31 16.95
CA ARG A 54 -2.49 -23.92 15.75
C ARG A 54 -1.99 -22.62 15.15
N LEU A 55 -1.69 -21.61 15.97
CA LEU A 55 -1.12 -20.34 15.54
C LEU A 55 0.24 -20.55 14.86
N VAL A 56 1.15 -21.28 15.50
CA VAL A 56 2.48 -21.61 14.95
C VAL A 56 2.42 -22.46 13.68
N ARG A 57 1.41 -23.34 13.54
CA ARG A 57 1.21 -24.13 12.30
C ARG A 57 0.59 -23.32 11.17
N ALA A 58 -0.23 -22.31 11.47
CA ALA A 58 -0.76 -21.38 10.47
C ALA A 58 0.35 -20.44 9.99
N GLU A 59 1.14 -19.86 10.90
CA GLU A 59 2.32 -19.05 10.61
C GLU A 59 3.32 -19.81 9.72
N ARG A 60 3.62 -21.09 10.01
CA ARG A 60 4.49 -21.93 9.17
C ARG A 60 3.91 -22.34 7.81
N ARG A 61 2.58 -22.33 7.64
CA ARG A 61 1.92 -22.62 6.35
C ARG A 61 1.85 -21.37 5.47
N GLU A 62 1.76 -20.20 6.08
CA GLU A 62 1.83 -18.91 5.40
C GLU A 62 3.26 -18.61 4.91
N GLU A 63 4.30 -19.02 5.68
CA GLU A 63 5.72 -18.86 5.31
C GLU A 63 6.15 -19.60 4.03
N ASN A 64 5.45 -20.65 3.60
CA ASN A 64 5.83 -21.46 2.42
C ASN A 64 5.02 -21.13 1.15
N ASP A 65 4.15 -20.12 1.19
CA ASP A 65 3.37 -19.72 0.04
C ASP A 65 4.22 -18.85 -0.91
N PRO A 66 4.40 -19.25 -2.18
CA PRO A 66 5.25 -18.50 -3.11
C PRO A 66 4.75 -17.08 -3.37
N LEU A 67 3.43 -16.84 -3.31
CA LEU A 67 2.86 -15.51 -3.50
C LEU A 67 3.19 -14.59 -2.31
N ILE A 68 3.07 -15.13 -1.10
CA ILE A 68 3.45 -14.41 0.13
C ILE A 68 4.95 -14.11 0.11
N GLN A 69 5.79 -15.09 -0.23
CA GLN A 69 7.23 -14.88 -0.26
C GLN A 69 7.65 -13.85 -1.30
N SER A 70 7.04 -13.86 -2.49
CA SER A 70 7.28 -12.84 -3.53
C SER A 70 6.89 -11.44 -3.05
N ALA A 71 5.73 -11.28 -2.41
CA ALA A 71 5.29 -10.00 -1.88
C ALA A 71 6.19 -9.50 -0.73
N LEU A 72 6.69 -10.41 0.12
CA LEU A 72 7.67 -10.08 1.16
C LEU A 72 9.02 -9.65 0.56
N ASP A 73 9.47 -10.28 -0.54
CA ASP A 73 10.69 -9.89 -1.24
C ASP A 73 10.55 -8.47 -1.80
N SER A 74 9.44 -8.15 -2.48
CA SER A 74 9.08 -6.79 -2.92
C SER A 74 9.08 -5.78 -1.75
N ALA A 75 8.44 -6.11 -0.63
CA ALA A 75 8.42 -5.25 0.55
C ALA A 75 9.83 -5.02 1.14
N SER A 76 10.69 -6.04 1.13
CA SER A 76 12.09 -5.94 1.55
C SER A 76 12.87 -4.99 0.65
N LEU A 77 12.64 -4.99 -0.67
CA LEU A 77 13.24 -4.01 -1.58
C LEU A 77 12.83 -2.58 -1.22
N ARG A 78 11.54 -2.34 -0.96
CA ARG A 78 11.04 -1.01 -0.54
C ARG A 78 11.59 -0.56 0.81
N LEU A 79 11.74 -1.46 1.78
CA LEU A 79 12.34 -1.15 3.07
C LEU A 79 13.83 -0.79 2.93
N ARG A 80 14.57 -1.52 2.10
CA ARG A 80 15.99 -1.20 1.84
C ARG A 80 16.16 0.14 1.18
N GLU A 81 15.33 0.42 0.17
CA GLU A 81 15.32 1.71 -0.50
C GLU A 81 15.06 2.84 0.49
N THR A 82 14.05 2.68 1.34
CA THR A 82 13.69 3.64 2.40
C THR A 82 14.87 3.93 3.36
N ASN A 83 15.71 2.93 3.63
CA ASN A 83 16.85 3.04 4.55
C ASN A 83 18.15 3.55 3.87
N ARG A 84 18.12 3.88 2.57
CA ARG A 84 19.28 4.50 1.90
C ARG A 84 19.51 5.93 2.39
N THR A 85 20.73 6.41 2.23
CA THR A 85 21.10 7.80 2.55
C THR A 85 20.37 8.83 1.68
N ALA A 86 20.07 8.48 0.44
CA ALA A 86 19.30 9.27 -0.51
C ALA A 86 18.26 8.36 -1.20
N PRO A 87 17.12 8.10 -0.56
CA PRO A 87 16.10 7.18 -1.08
C PRO A 87 15.36 7.82 -2.27
N LEU A 88 15.12 7.03 -3.32
CA LEU A 88 14.23 7.39 -4.42
C LEU A 88 12.77 7.37 -3.96
N VAL A 89 12.41 6.39 -3.13
CA VAL A 89 11.07 6.17 -2.60
C VAL A 89 11.16 5.91 -1.10
N ILE A 90 10.21 6.46 -0.35
CA ILE A 90 10.02 6.20 1.07
C ILE A 90 8.71 5.42 1.24
N ASP A 91 8.81 4.21 1.78
CA ASP A 91 7.67 3.40 2.19
C ASP A 91 7.68 3.25 3.72
N PRO A 92 6.87 4.04 4.45
CA PRO A 92 6.86 4.00 5.91
C PRO A 92 6.24 2.70 6.46
N TYR A 93 5.58 1.90 5.63
CA TYR A 93 4.86 0.71 6.04
C TYR A 93 5.60 -0.58 5.67
N ALA A 94 6.58 -0.55 4.77
CA ALA A 94 7.30 -1.76 4.33
C ALA A 94 7.84 -2.63 5.48
N ALA A 95 8.29 -2.00 6.57
CA ALA A 95 8.80 -2.70 7.75
C ALA A 95 7.75 -3.55 8.48
N CYS A 96 6.45 -3.20 8.42
CA CYS A 96 5.42 -3.95 9.16
C CYS A 96 5.16 -5.35 8.55
N PHE A 97 5.51 -5.56 7.28
CA PHE A 97 5.36 -6.85 6.62
C PHE A 97 6.43 -7.86 7.03
N LEU A 98 7.62 -7.37 7.33
CA LEU A 98 8.83 -8.16 7.44
C LEU A 98 9.09 -8.58 8.90
N PRO A 99 9.58 -9.80 9.13
CA PRO A 99 10.03 -10.17 10.47
C PRO A 99 11.28 -9.35 10.84
N PRO A 100 11.53 -9.14 12.14
CA PRO A 100 12.60 -8.26 12.65
C PRO A 100 14.03 -8.63 12.22
N TYR A 101 14.23 -9.81 11.59
CA TYR A 101 15.52 -10.32 11.16
C TYR A 101 15.56 -10.86 9.71
N ALA A 102 14.67 -10.40 8.82
CA ALA A 102 14.74 -10.76 7.39
C ALA A 102 15.95 -10.08 6.70
N LYS A 103 17.12 -10.73 6.75
CA LYS A 103 18.25 -10.39 5.87
C LYS A 103 18.34 -11.43 4.75
N LYS A 104 17.86 -11.05 3.57
CA LYS A 104 18.07 -11.80 2.32
C LYS A 104 19.00 -11.01 1.43
N GLU A 105 20.18 -11.50 1.09
CA GLU A 105 20.97 -10.83 0.04
C GLU A 105 20.17 -10.91 -1.27
N LEU A 106 19.93 -9.76 -1.90
CA LEU A 106 19.23 -9.64 -3.18
C LEU A 106 20.19 -9.06 -4.20
N ASP A 107 19.98 -9.37 -5.47
CA ASP A 107 20.77 -8.81 -6.57
C ASP A 107 20.61 -7.28 -6.60
N ILE A 108 21.75 -6.57 -6.67
CA ILE A 108 21.79 -5.10 -6.68
C ILE A 108 21.03 -4.56 -7.90
N HIS A 109 21.11 -5.22 -9.05
CA HIS A 109 20.42 -4.80 -10.28
C HIS A 109 18.91 -4.97 -10.16
N GLU A 110 18.45 -6.09 -9.61
CA GLU A 110 17.03 -6.35 -9.34
C GLU A 110 16.47 -5.31 -8.36
N GLN A 111 17.20 -5.03 -7.28
CA GLN A 111 16.82 -3.99 -6.33
C GLN A 111 16.73 -2.61 -7.00
N GLN A 112 17.72 -2.22 -7.79
CA GLN A 112 17.72 -0.93 -8.47
C GLN A 112 16.57 -0.81 -9.47
N HIS A 113 16.32 -1.84 -10.28
CA HIS A 113 15.23 -1.86 -11.25
C HIS A 113 13.88 -1.66 -10.57
N TYR A 114 13.58 -2.48 -9.56
CA TYR A 114 12.31 -2.42 -8.85
C TYR A 114 12.09 -1.05 -8.17
N CYS A 115 13.13 -0.48 -7.57
CA CYS A 115 13.02 0.83 -6.91
C CYS A 115 12.83 1.98 -7.89
N LEU A 116 13.51 1.93 -9.05
CA LEU A 116 13.31 2.89 -10.14
C LEU A 116 11.90 2.78 -10.75
N ALA A 117 11.43 1.55 -10.99
CA ALA A 117 10.06 1.30 -11.46
C ALA A 117 9.03 1.81 -10.45
N THR A 118 9.24 1.55 -9.16
CA THR A 118 8.39 2.06 -8.07
C THR A 118 8.30 3.58 -8.12
N LYS A 119 9.45 4.28 -8.24
CA LYS A 119 9.50 5.74 -8.34
C LYS A 119 8.77 6.27 -9.57
N PHE A 120 9.02 5.67 -10.72
CA PHE A 120 8.39 6.05 -11.98
C PHE A 120 6.86 5.91 -11.91
N ILE A 121 6.38 4.78 -11.41
CA ILE A 121 4.94 4.50 -11.27
C ILE A 121 4.31 5.47 -10.28
N ASP A 122 4.93 5.72 -9.13
CA ASP A 122 4.43 6.68 -8.12
C ASP A 122 4.28 8.09 -8.69
N ASP A 123 5.31 8.56 -9.39
CA ASP A 123 5.30 9.89 -10.01
C ASP A 123 4.19 9.99 -11.06
N LYS A 124 4.04 8.96 -11.93
CA LYS A 124 3.04 8.95 -12.99
C LYS A 124 1.62 8.84 -12.46
N LEU A 125 1.39 8.01 -11.46
CA LEU A 125 0.10 7.91 -10.77
C LEU A 125 -0.33 9.30 -10.25
N LEU A 126 0.56 10.01 -9.55
CA LEU A 126 0.25 11.32 -8.99
C LEU A 126 0.15 12.42 -10.06
N GLU A 127 1.02 12.40 -11.08
CA GLU A 127 0.99 13.34 -12.20
C GLU A 127 -0.35 13.26 -12.94
N ILE A 128 -0.77 12.05 -13.31
CA ILE A 128 -1.99 11.81 -14.08
C ILE A 128 -3.23 12.08 -13.21
N ALA A 129 -3.26 11.58 -11.96
CA ALA A 129 -4.42 11.77 -11.06
C ALA A 129 -4.70 13.26 -10.79
N LYS A 130 -3.68 14.12 -10.79
CA LYS A 130 -3.85 15.58 -10.64
C LYS A 130 -4.44 16.25 -11.88
N ARG A 131 -4.32 15.65 -13.07
CA ARG A 131 -4.86 16.18 -14.34
C ARG A 131 -6.30 15.78 -14.60
N ILE A 132 -6.76 14.69 -14.00
CA ILE A 132 -8.15 14.22 -14.12
C ILE A 132 -9.04 15.10 -13.26
N ASP A 133 -10.03 15.76 -13.84
CA ASP A 133 -11.05 16.50 -13.09
C ASP A 133 -12.08 15.56 -12.43
N GLY A 134 -12.63 15.97 -11.28
CA GLY A 134 -13.67 15.21 -10.60
C GLY A 134 -13.18 13.92 -9.93
N LEU A 135 -13.89 12.81 -10.15
CA LEU A 135 -13.61 11.49 -9.56
C LEU A 135 -12.47 10.80 -10.34
N LYS A 136 -11.39 10.42 -9.64
CA LYS A 136 -10.28 9.65 -10.22
C LYS A 136 -10.45 8.17 -9.89
N GLN A 137 -10.24 7.30 -10.87
CA GLN A 137 -10.26 5.85 -10.68
C GLN A 137 -8.85 5.31 -10.93
N VAL A 138 -8.25 4.70 -9.91
CA VAL A 138 -6.91 4.13 -9.97
C VAL A 138 -7.03 2.64 -9.72
N VAL A 139 -6.58 1.84 -10.67
CA VAL A 139 -6.53 0.39 -10.56
C VAL A 139 -5.07 -0.03 -10.49
N LEU A 140 -4.70 -0.66 -9.38
CA LEU A 140 -3.36 -1.16 -9.11
C LEU A 140 -3.40 -2.68 -9.23
N PHE A 141 -2.61 -3.26 -10.13
CA PHE A 141 -2.38 -4.70 -10.18
C PHE A 141 -1.10 -5.00 -9.41
N THR A 142 -1.24 -5.68 -8.27
CA THR A 142 -0.16 -5.76 -7.26
C THR A 142 0.09 -7.18 -6.77
N ASP A 143 1.18 -7.35 -6.02
CA ASP A 143 1.47 -8.58 -5.27
C ASP A 143 0.61 -8.76 -4.00
N GLY A 144 -0.21 -7.76 -3.65
CA GLY A 144 -1.07 -7.75 -2.45
C GLY A 144 -0.46 -7.08 -1.23
N MET A 145 0.84 -6.72 -1.25
CA MET A 145 1.48 -5.93 -0.19
C MET A 145 1.75 -4.48 -0.62
N ASP A 146 1.04 -3.93 -1.62
CA ASP A 146 1.24 -2.55 -2.07
C ASP A 146 0.76 -1.53 -1.02
N THR A 147 1.62 -0.55 -0.73
CA THR A 147 1.41 0.48 0.29
C THR A 147 1.01 1.83 -0.31
N ARG A 148 0.97 1.97 -1.64
CA ARG A 148 0.57 3.21 -2.34
C ARG A 148 -0.76 3.79 -1.87
N PRO A 149 -1.82 3.00 -1.60
CA PRO A 149 -3.08 3.55 -1.09
C PRO A 149 -2.91 4.34 0.22
N TYR A 150 -1.88 4.02 1.00
CA TYR A 150 -1.62 4.58 2.33
C TYR A 150 -0.51 5.64 2.34
N ARG A 151 0.51 5.52 1.46
CA ARG A 151 1.71 6.38 1.49
C ARG A 151 1.71 7.50 0.45
N LEU A 152 0.95 7.37 -0.64
CA LEU A 152 0.89 8.42 -1.65
C LEU A 152 -0.10 9.52 -1.26
N ASN A 153 0.26 10.76 -1.56
CA ASN A 153 -0.58 11.94 -1.35
C ASN A 153 -1.63 12.07 -2.46
N TRP A 154 -2.59 11.15 -2.47
CA TRP A 154 -3.67 11.10 -3.44
C TRP A 154 -4.52 12.39 -3.41
N PRO A 155 -4.89 12.95 -4.58
CA PRO A 155 -5.91 13.98 -4.65
C PRO A 155 -7.24 13.50 -4.03
N THR A 156 -8.03 14.42 -3.47
CA THR A 156 -9.39 14.08 -3.01
C THR A 156 -10.25 13.53 -4.14
N SER A 157 -11.26 12.74 -3.80
CA SER A 157 -12.13 12.05 -4.76
C SER A 157 -11.36 11.05 -5.62
N THR A 158 -10.45 10.28 -5.01
CA THR A 158 -9.76 9.15 -5.65
C THR A 158 -10.34 7.84 -5.14
N MET A 159 -10.80 6.99 -6.06
CA MET A 159 -11.11 5.58 -5.80
C MET A 159 -9.92 4.74 -6.23
N ILE A 160 -9.42 3.92 -5.31
CA ILE A 160 -8.26 3.05 -5.52
C ILE A 160 -8.75 1.61 -5.42
N PHE A 161 -8.49 0.84 -6.47
CA PHE A 161 -8.83 -0.57 -6.58
C PHE A 161 -7.52 -1.36 -6.61
N ASP A 162 -7.26 -2.19 -5.61
CA ASP A 162 -6.12 -3.11 -5.58
C ASP A 162 -6.57 -4.48 -6.09
N VAL A 163 -6.08 -4.84 -7.28
CA VAL A 163 -6.27 -6.14 -7.91
C VAL A 163 -5.09 -7.03 -7.55
N SER A 164 -5.30 -7.94 -6.61
CA SER A 164 -4.21 -8.75 -6.03
C SER A 164 -4.70 -10.07 -5.44
N PRO A 165 -3.79 -11.03 -5.15
CA PRO A 165 -4.14 -12.27 -4.48
C PRO A 165 -4.79 -12.02 -3.11
N GLU A 166 -6.01 -12.54 -2.92
CA GLU A 166 -6.83 -12.29 -1.72
C GLU A 166 -6.08 -12.61 -0.43
N LYS A 167 -5.47 -13.79 -0.35
CA LYS A 167 -4.72 -14.22 0.83
C LYS A 167 -3.57 -13.27 1.20
N VAL A 168 -2.85 -12.73 0.22
CA VAL A 168 -1.73 -11.81 0.49
C VAL A 168 -2.27 -10.46 0.95
N PHE A 169 -3.34 -9.98 0.31
CA PHE A 169 -4.02 -8.75 0.67
C PHE A 169 -4.55 -8.79 2.11
N GLU A 170 -5.20 -9.87 2.53
CA GLU A 170 -5.74 -10.01 3.90
C GLU A 170 -4.62 -9.89 4.95
N ILE A 171 -3.51 -10.60 4.76
CA ILE A 171 -2.33 -10.54 5.64
C ILE A 171 -1.76 -9.10 5.68
N ALA A 172 -1.66 -8.46 4.52
CA ALA A 172 -1.13 -7.10 4.42
C ALA A 172 -2.05 -6.10 5.12
N SER A 173 -3.36 -6.20 4.89
CA SER A 173 -4.39 -5.35 5.47
C SER A 173 -4.38 -5.42 7.00
N ASP A 174 -4.30 -6.61 7.57
CA ASP A 174 -4.23 -6.80 9.03
C ASP A 174 -2.98 -6.15 9.63
N LYS A 175 -1.81 -6.34 8.99
CA LYS A 175 -0.55 -5.72 9.44
C LYS A 175 -0.58 -4.20 9.33
N LEU A 176 -1.09 -3.66 8.23
CA LEU A 176 -1.24 -2.23 7.99
C LEU A 176 -2.20 -1.60 8.99
N GLN A 177 -3.32 -2.26 9.30
CA GLN A 177 -4.24 -1.84 10.34
C GLN A 177 -3.57 -1.86 11.71
N GLY A 178 -2.77 -2.89 12.02
CA GLY A 178 -2.03 -3.03 13.27
C GLY A 178 -1.05 -1.87 13.54
N VAL A 179 -0.45 -1.30 12.50
CA VAL A 179 0.43 -0.10 12.61
C VAL A 179 -0.32 1.22 12.42
N GLY A 180 -1.64 1.19 12.27
CA GLY A 180 -2.48 2.37 12.16
C GLY A 180 -2.39 3.08 10.81
N ALA A 181 -2.03 2.38 9.73
CA ALA A 181 -2.07 2.92 8.38
C ALA A 181 -3.49 3.38 8.03
N ARG A 182 -3.63 4.55 7.39
CA ARG A 182 -4.93 5.13 7.02
C ARG A 182 -4.94 5.58 5.58
N ILE A 183 -6.07 5.32 4.92
CA ILE A 183 -6.35 5.88 3.60
C ILE A 183 -6.49 7.41 3.71
N PRO A 184 -5.89 8.20 2.80
CA PRO A 184 -6.04 9.65 2.79
C PRO A 184 -7.51 10.09 2.80
N LYS A 185 -7.80 11.17 3.53
CA LYS A 185 -9.16 11.70 3.65
C LYS A 185 -9.73 12.05 2.27
N GLY A 186 -10.95 11.59 1.98
CA GLY A 186 -11.60 11.81 0.70
C GLY A 186 -11.19 10.83 -0.40
N CYS A 187 -10.43 9.79 -0.07
CA CYS A 187 -10.17 8.64 -0.94
C CYS A 187 -10.96 7.42 -0.46
N LEU A 188 -11.23 6.50 -1.38
CA LEU A 188 -11.83 5.19 -1.10
C LEU A 188 -10.88 4.11 -1.58
N PHE A 189 -10.79 3.02 -0.84
CA PHE A 189 -9.91 1.89 -1.14
C PHE A 189 -10.70 0.59 -1.15
N PHE A 190 -10.54 -0.20 -2.22
CA PHE A 190 -11.23 -1.46 -2.42
C PHE A 190 -10.25 -2.53 -2.89
N HIS A 191 -10.32 -3.71 -2.29
CA HIS A 191 -9.67 -4.90 -2.83
C HIS A 191 -10.57 -5.58 -3.86
N ILE A 192 -9.91 -6.06 -4.92
CA ILE A 192 -10.47 -6.84 -6.01
C ILE A 192 -9.65 -8.15 -6.08
N PRO A 193 -10.22 -9.30 -5.70
CA PRO A 193 -9.48 -10.55 -5.76
C PRO A 193 -9.13 -10.88 -7.22
N VAL A 194 -7.87 -11.20 -7.46
CA VAL A 194 -7.41 -11.66 -8.78
C VAL A 194 -7.86 -13.10 -9.01
N GLU A 195 -9.02 -13.24 -9.65
CA GLU A 195 -9.53 -14.52 -10.15
C GLU A 195 -9.75 -14.43 -11.67
N PRO A 196 -9.43 -15.49 -12.43
CA PRO A 196 -9.64 -15.51 -13.87
C PRO A 196 -11.09 -15.18 -14.26
N GLY A 197 -11.27 -14.23 -15.18
CA GLY A 197 -12.57 -13.92 -15.80
C GLY A 197 -13.50 -12.96 -15.03
N ASN A 198 -13.16 -12.54 -13.81
CA ASN A 198 -14.09 -11.80 -12.94
C ASN A 198 -13.70 -10.34 -12.65
N ILE A 199 -12.54 -9.87 -13.10
CA ILE A 199 -12.00 -8.54 -12.75
C ILE A 199 -12.98 -7.42 -13.11
N GLU A 200 -13.56 -7.45 -14.32
CA GLU A 200 -14.51 -6.44 -14.76
C GLU A 200 -15.76 -6.38 -13.87
N GLN A 201 -16.35 -7.54 -13.58
CA GLN A 201 -17.54 -7.64 -12.73
C GLN A 201 -17.24 -7.14 -11.31
N HIS A 202 -16.11 -7.54 -10.73
CA HIS A 202 -15.71 -7.10 -9.41
C HIS A 202 -15.49 -5.58 -9.35
N LEU A 203 -14.77 -5.01 -10.32
CA LEU A 203 -14.58 -3.56 -10.42
C LEU A 203 -15.91 -2.82 -10.46
N ARG A 204 -16.82 -3.21 -11.37
CA ARG A 204 -18.15 -2.59 -11.49
C ARG A 204 -18.97 -2.71 -10.20
N SER A 205 -18.90 -3.86 -9.53
CA SER A 205 -19.61 -4.09 -8.26
C SER A 205 -19.13 -3.16 -7.13
N LYS A 206 -17.88 -2.69 -7.20
CA LYS A 206 -17.28 -1.73 -6.27
C LYS A 206 -17.40 -0.28 -6.74
N GLY A 207 -18.15 -0.02 -7.80
CA GLY A 207 -18.46 1.32 -8.29
C GLY A 207 -17.51 1.84 -9.37
N PHE A 208 -16.65 1.00 -9.94
CA PHE A 208 -15.88 1.38 -11.13
C PHE A 208 -16.84 1.69 -12.30
N SER A 209 -16.55 2.76 -13.03
CA SER A 209 -17.29 3.22 -14.20
C SER A 209 -16.36 3.37 -15.41
N GLY A 210 -16.58 2.55 -16.45
CA GLY A 210 -15.87 2.67 -17.73
C GLY A 210 -16.24 3.91 -18.55
N ASN A 211 -17.16 4.74 -18.07
CA ASN A 211 -17.52 6.03 -18.68
C ASN A 211 -16.70 7.20 -18.10
N ARG A 212 -15.62 6.91 -17.37
CA ARG A 212 -14.75 7.91 -16.74
C ARG A 212 -13.28 7.56 -16.95
N PRO A 213 -12.38 8.56 -17.04
CA PRO A 213 -10.95 8.32 -17.08
C PRO A 213 -10.47 7.45 -15.93
N SER A 214 -9.53 6.56 -16.22
CA SER A 214 -8.92 5.65 -15.24
C SER A 214 -7.43 5.47 -15.48
N ILE A 215 -6.71 5.22 -14.40
CA ILE A 215 -5.27 4.97 -14.40
C ILE A 215 -5.05 3.53 -13.96
N TRP A 216 -4.37 2.75 -14.78
CA TRP A 216 -4.08 1.34 -14.56
C TRP A 216 -2.58 1.19 -14.38
N ALA A 217 -2.14 0.68 -13.24
CA ALA A 217 -0.74 0.50 -12.92
C ALA A 217 -0.44 -0.96 -12.60
N LEU A 218 0.58 -1.54 -13.24
CA LEU A 218 1.04 -2.90 -12.98
C LEU A 218 2.40 -2.88 -12.29
N GLN A 219 2.50 -3.55 -11.14
CA GLN A 219 3.80 -3.81 -10.51
C GLN A 219 3.71 -5.03 -9.59
N GLY A 220 4.53 -6.04 -9.84
CA GLY A 220 4.61 -7.22 -8.96
C GLY A 220 3.40 -8.17 -9.01
N LEU A 221 2.41 -7.95 -9.90
CA LEU A 221 1.31 -8.90 -10.04
C LEU A 221 1.85 -10.29 -10.45
N PRO A 222 1.56 -11.36 -9.69
CA PRO A 222 1.99 -12.71 -10.02
C PRO A 222 1.21 -13.21 -11.25
N LEU A 223 1.85 -13.16 -12.41
CA LEU A 223 1.30 -13.67 -13.67
C LEU A 223 1.89 -15.04 -13.97
N GLU A 224 1.08 -16.08 -13.80
CA GLU A 224 1.49 -17.46 -14.05
C GLU A 224 1.46 -17.85 -15.53
N SER A 225 0.79 -17.05 -16.38
CA SER A 225 0.65 -17.36 -17.81
C SER A 225 0.43 -16.13 -18.70
N GLN A 226 0.74 -16.31 -19.98
CA GLN A 226 0.37 -15.41 -21.07
C GLN A 226 -1.14 -15.07 -21.07
N SER A 227 -1.98 -16.10 -20.93
CA SER A 227 -3.43 -15.96 -20.94
C SER A 227 -3.95 -15.11 -19.75
N GLY A 228 -3.27 -15.16 -18.61
CA GLY A 228 -3.57 -14.30 -17.47
C GLY A 228 -3.33 -12.83 -17.79
N PHE A 229 -2.21 -12.51 -18.44
CA PHE A 229 -1.92 -11.14 -18.87
C PHE A 229 -2.88 -10.66 -19.97
N GLU A 230 -3.19 -11.51 -20.96
CA GLU A 230 -4.16 -11.19 -22.00
C GLU A 230 -5.57 -10.95 -21.43
N ALA A 231 -5.98 -11.71 -20.41
CA ALA A 231 -7.24 -11.49 -19.71
C ALA A 231 -7.29 -10.13 -19.02
N ILE A 232 -6.18 -9.68 -18.43
CA ILE A 232 -6.06 -8.34 -17.84
C ILE A 232 -6.15 -7.27 -18.93
N LEU A 233 -5.39 -7.40 -20.02
CA LEU A 233 -5.46 -6.45 -21.12
C LEU A 233 -6.86 -6.40 -21.75
N SER A 234 -7.54 -7.54 -21.86
CA SER A 234 -8.92 -7.62 -22.33
C SER A 234 -9.88 -6.87 -21.40
N ALA A 235 -9.77 -7.08 -20.08
CA ALA A 235 -10.57 -6.37 -19.09
C ALA A 235 -10.29 -4.86 -19.05
N ILE A 236 -9.03 -4.45 -19.20
CA ILE A 236 -8.67 -3.03 -19.31
C ILE A 236 -9.28 -2.45 -20.58
N SER A 237 -9.17 -3.15 -21.72
CA SER A 237 -9.71 -2.70 -23.01
C SER A 237 -11.24 -2.56 -22.98
N SER A 238 -11.95 -3.45 -22.30
CA SER A 238 -13.43 -3.37 -22.16
C SER A 238 -13.89 -2.23 -21.24
N LEU A 239 -13.01 -1.77 -20.33
CA LEU A 239 -13.32 -0.77 -19.31
C LEU A 239 -12.70 0.61 -19.58
N ALA A 240 -11.71 0.69 -20.45
CA ALA A 240 -11.04 1.93 -20.78
C ALA A 240 -11.87 2.79 -21.73
N MET A 241 -11.74 4.10 -21.57
CA MET A 241 -12.21 5.11 -22.51
C MET A 241 -11.05 6.00 -22.92
N ASN A 242 -11.33 7.02 -23.74
CA ASN A 242 -10.36 8.08 -24.01
C ASN A 242 -9.82 8.67 -22.70
N GLU A 243 -8.56 9.08 -22.68
CA GLU A 243 -7.88 9.60 -21.48
C GLU A 243 -7.68 8.56 -20.35
N CYS A 244 -7.74 7.27 -20.66
CA CYS A 244 -7.22 6.22 -19.77
C CYS A 244 -5.72 6.00 -19.99
N TYR A 245 -5.01 5.66 -18.91
CA TYR A 245 -3.57 5.43 -18.92
C TYR A 245 -3.24 4.05 -18.40
N LEU A 246 -2.33 3.35 -19.09
CA LEU A 246 -1.76 2.08 -18.65
C LEU A 246 -0.26 2.27 -18.47
N ILE A 247 0.24 2.04 -17.26
CA ILE A 247 1.65 2.20 -16.88
C ILE A 247 2.11 1.00 -16.05
N GLY A 248 3.41 0.77 -15.97
CA GLY A 248 3.96 -0.24 -15.06
C GLY A 248 5.01 -1.15 -15.67
N GLU A 249 5.30 -2.22 -14.94
CA GLU A 249 6.16 -3.31 -15.37
C GLU A 249 5.32 -4.32 -16.17
N PHE A 250 5.70 -4.55 -17.43
CA PHE A 250 5.05 -5.52 -18.30
C PHE A 250 5.95 -6.73 -18.51
N PRO A 251 5.38 -7.95 -18.57
CA PRO A 251 6.19 -9.13 -18.81
C PRO A 251 6.87 -9.06 -20.19
N THR A 252 8.18 -9.27 -20.22
CA THR A 252 9.00 -9.10 -21.44
C THR A 252 9.02 -10.33 -22.36
N ASN A 253 8.60 -11.50 -21.86
CA ASN A 253 8.63 -12.78 -22.60
C ASN A 253 7.29 -13.16 -23.25
N ILE A 254 6.39 -12.19 -23.38
CA ILE A 254 5.05 -12.38 -23.94
C ILE A 254 5.09 -12.18 -25.45
N THR A 255 5.11 -13.29 -26.19
CA THR A 255 4.92 -13.24 -27.65
C THR A 255 3.44 -13.06 -27.92
N LEU A 256 3.01 -11.83 -28.22
CA LEU A 256 1.64 -11.57 -28.69
C LEU A 256 1.47 -12.26 -30.04
N GLN A 257 0.79 -13.42 -30.06
CA GLN A 257 0.31 -13.99 -31.30
C GLN A 257 -0.86 -13.13 -31.79
N VAL A 258 -0.56 -12.12 -32.60
CA VAL A 258 -1.57 -11.35 -33.33
C VAL A 258 -2.20 -12.30 -34.34
N THR A 259 -3.33 -12.89 -33.96
CA THR A 259 -4.16 -13.65 -34.89
C THR A 259 -5.01 -12.63 -35.62
N PHE A 260 -4.60 -12.28 -36.84
CA PHE A 260 -5.46 -11.52 -37.74
C PHE A 260 -6.66 -12.42 -38.09
N ILE A 261 -7.84 -12.03 -37.63
CA ILE A 261 -9.09 -12.59 -38.14
C ILE A 261 -9.28 -11.97 -39.53
N SER A 262 -9.03 -12.78 -40.55
CA SER A 262 -9.30 -12.49 -41.97
C SER A 262 -10.78 -12.51 -42.29
#